data_AF-A0AA39IT44-F1
#
_entry.id   AF-A0AA39IT44-F1
#
_cell.length_a   1.000
_cell.length_b   1.000
_cell.length_c   1.000
_cell.angle_alpha   90.00
_cell.angle_beta   90.00
_cell.angle_gamma   90.00
#
_symmetry.space_group_name_H-M   'P 1'
#
loop_
_entity.id
_entity.type
_entity.pdbx_description
1 polymer ?
#
loop_
_entity_poly.entity_id
_entity_poly.type
_entity_poly.pdbx_seq_one_letter_code
_entity_poly.pdbx_strand_id
1 'polypeptide(L)'
;MYICSTFRYNRCNFKITAGACDPVTFSTFSKFEEFSQIFHGNADEVSKPVVLNRNYSGTENPFGSTLCYGTDQVIVEVMENPQHIASVIIYETS
;
A
#
# COMPACT_ATOMS: atom_id res chain seq x y z
N MET A 1 -5.96 23.22 -6.29
CA MET A 1 -6.48 21.89 -6.68
C MET A 1 -6.97 21.24 -5.41
N TYR A 2 -8.28 21.31 -5.14
CA TYR A 2 -8.87 20.75 -3.93
C TYR A 2 -9.15 19.28 -4.17
N ILE A 3 -8.26 18.40 -3.68
CA ILE A 3 -8.60 16.98 -3.59
C ILE A 3 -9.49 16.84 -2.35
N CYS A 4 -10.77 17.11 -2.53
CA CYS A 4 -11.83 16.76 -1.59
C CYS A 4 -12.24 15.31 -1.85
N SER A 5 -11.31 14.37 -1.68
CA SER A 5 -11.64 12.96 -1.57
C SER A 5 -11.34 12.53 -0.14
N THR A 6 -12.33 11.91 0.50
CA THR A 6 -12.09 11.22 1.77
C THR A 6 -11.08 10.11 1.50
N PHE A 7 -10.02 10.05 2.30
CA PHE A 7 -9.07 8.95 2.23
C PHE A 7 -9.09 8.16 3.53
N ARG A 8 -8.95 6.85 3.42
CA ARG A 8 -8.88 5.95 4.56
C ARG A 8 -7.45 5.45 4.74
N TYR A 9 -6.84 5.85 5.85
CA TYR A 9 -5.52 5.36 6.25
C TYR A 9 -5.64 4.15 7.19
N ASN A 10 -5.05 3.03 6.81
CA ASN A 10 -5.11 1.77 7.55
C ASN A 10 -3.68 1.32 7.93
N ARG A 11 -3.45 1.07 9.23
CA ARG A 11 -2.16 0.62 9.78
C ARG A 11 -2.35 -0.36 10.95
N CYS A 12 -1.33 -1.16 11.24
CA CYS A 12 -1.14 -2.01 12.43
C CYS A 12 -2.07 -3.24 12.55
N ASN A 13 -3.36 -3.11 12.23
CA ASN A 13 -4.29 -4.24 12.19
C ASN A 13 -5.51 -3.86 11.33
N PHE A 14 -5.48 -4.25 10.05
CA PHE A 14 -6.57 -3.99 9.14
C PHE A 14 -6.90 -5.23 8.32
N LYS A 15 -8.15 -5.27 7.86
CA LYS A 15 -8.64 -6.23 6.88
C LYS A 15 -9.50 -5.47 5.89
N ILE A 16 -9.07 -5.43 4.64
CA ILE A 16 -9.71 -4.66 3.58
C ILE A 16 -10.05 -5.62 2.45
N THR A 17 -11.25 -5.48 1.90
CA THR A 17 -11.67 -6.19 0.70
C THR A 17 -11.74 -5.20 -0.45
N ALA A 18 -11.02 -5.46 -1.54
CA ALA A 18 -10.97 -4.61 -2.72
C ALA A 18 -11.10 -5.45 -4.00
N GLY A 19 -11.69 -4.86 -5.04
CA GLY A 19 -11.99 -5.53 -6.31
C GLY A 19 -13.48 -5.51 -6.62
N ALA A 20 -13.85 -5.03 -7.81
CA ALA A 20 -15.26 -4.87 -8.20
C ALA A 20 -15.90 -6.17 -8.72
N CYS A 21 -15.13 -7.00 -9.43
CA CYS A 21 -15.60 -8.26 -10.02
C CYS A 21 -15.08 -9.49 -9.28
N ASP A 22 -13.81 -9.46 -8.86
CA ASP A 22 -13.16 -10.50 -8.04
C ASP A 22 -12.62 -9.85 -6.75
N PRO A 23 -13.43 -9.78 -5.67
CA PRO A 23 -13.02 -9.12 -4.44
C PRO A 23 -11.94 -9.93 -3.72
N VAL A 24 -10.75 -9.35 -3.59
CA VAL A 24 -9.63 -9.91 -2.82
C VAL A 24 -9.59 -9.24 -1.46
N THR A 25 -9.42 -10.05 -0.42
CA THR A 25 -9.29 -9.56 0.95
C THR A 25 -7.84 -9.65 1.39
N PHE A 26 -7.26 -8.52 1.78
CA PHE A 26 -5.90 -8.46 2.27
C PHE A 26 -5.85 -7.82 3.66
N SER A 27 -4.82 -8.19 4.43
CA SER A 27 -4.60 -7.74 5.80
C SER A 27 -3.12 -7.45 6.04
N THR A 28 -2.78 -7.04 7.26
CA THR A 28 -1.37 -6.89 7.69
C THR A 28 -0.55 -8.18 7.60
N PHE A 29 -1.20 -9.33 7.47
CA PHE A 29 -0.55 -10.64 7.31
C PHE A 29 -0.46 -11.11 5.86
N SER A 30 -1.09 -10.41 4.92
CA SER A 30 -1.05 -10.75 3.51
C SER A 30 0.27 -10.32 2.88
N LYS A 31 0.79 -11.10 1.95
CA LYS A 31 1.98 -10.75 1.17
C LYS A 31 1.61 -9.88 -0.01
N PHE A 32 2.46 -8.92 -0.35
CA PHE A 32 2.21 -7.99 -1.47
C PHE A 32 1.84 -8.70 -2.78
N GLU A 33 2.51 -9.80 -3.11
CA GLU A 33 2.26 -10.58 -4.32
C GLU A 33 0.80 -11.01 -4.49
N GLU A 34 0.11 -11.37 -3.39
CA GLU A 34 -1.26 -11.90 -3.38
C GLU A 34 -2.30 -10.91 -3.91
N PHE A 35 -2.03 -9.61 -3.79
CA PHE A 35 -2.96 -8.54 -4.19
C PHE A 35 -2.31 -7.52 -5.12
N SER A 36 -1.06 -7.77 -5.53
CA SER A 36 -0.31 -6.96 -6.51
C SER A 36 -1.09 -6.81 -7.84
N GLN A 37 -1.76 -7.88 -8.27
CA GLN A 37 -2.54 -7.92 -9.51
C GLN A 37 -3.71 -6.93 -9.53
N ILE A 38 -4.28 -6.59 -8.37
CA ILE A 38 -5.35 -5.60 -8.26
C ILE A 38 -4.85 -4.20 -8.64
N PHE A 39 -3.58 -3.91 -8.31
CA PHE A 39 -2.94 -2.65 -8.70
C PHE A 39 -2.43 -2.69 -10.15
N HIS A 40 -2.12 -3.89 -10.67
CA HIS A 40 -1.65 -4.08 -12.04
C HIS A 40 -2.76 -4.07 -13.10
N GLY A 41 -3.99 -3.61 -12.78
CA GLY A 41 -5.14 -3.57 -13.70
C GLY A 41 -4.87 -2.91 -15.06
N ASN A 42 -3.81 -2.09 -15.16
CA ASN A 42 -3.12 -1.75 -16.41
C ASN A 42 -1.61 -1.82 -16.14
N ALA A 43 -0.99 -2.96 -16.44
CA ALA A 43 0.37 -3.33 -16.04
C ALA A 43 1.51 -2.38 -16.48
N ASP A 44 1.23 -1.36 -17.29
CA ASP A 44 2.21 -0.33 -17.69
C ASP A 44 2.33 0.85 -16.71
N GLU A 45 1.41 0.99 -15.74
CA GLU A 45 1.32 2.18 -14.89
C GLU A 45 1.58 1.94 -13.40
N VAL A 46 2.00 0.74 -12.99
CA VAL A 46 2.60 0.58 -11.66
C VAL A 46 4.00 1.20 -11.71
N SER A 47 3.99 2.50 -11.44
CA SER A 47 5.15 3.33 -11.20
C SER A 47 6.13 2.59 -10.30
N LYS A 48 7.41 2.57 -10.72
CA LYS A 48 8.52 1.98 -9.97
C LYS A 48 8.38 2.37 -8.48
N PRO A 49 8.44 1.41 -7.54
CA PRO A 49 8.17 1.71 -6.14
C PRO A 49 9.11 2.80 -5.63
N VAL A 50 8.57 3.72 -4.85
CA VAL A 50 9.37 4.72 -4.16
C VAL A 50 9.91 4.09 -2.88
N VAL A 51 11.22 4.11 -2.71
CA VAL A 51 11.87 3.66 -1.48
C VAL A 51 11.66 4.73 -0.41
N LEU A 52 10.99 4.36 0.68
CA LEU A 52 10.81 5.21 1.86
C LEU A 52 11.78 4.76 2.94
N ASN A 53 12.76 5.60 3.23
CA ASN A 53 13.66 5.42 4.36
C ASN A 53 13.25 6.36 5.51
N ARG A 54 12.62 5.80 6.54
CA ARG A 54 12.24 6.53 7.75
C ARG A 54 13.32 6.41 8.82
N ASN A 55 14.49 6.98 8.56
CA ASN A 55 15.49 7.18 9.61
C ASN A 55 15.04 8.34 10.50
N TYR A 56 14.35 8.02 11.60
CA TYR A 56 13.99 9.01 12.61
C TYR A 56 15.15 9.15 13.61
N SER A 57 15.76 10.33 13.65
CA SER A 57 16.69 10.80 14.69
C SER A 57 17.73 9.80 15.22
N GLY A 58 18.44 9.08 14.34
CA GLY A 58 19.62 8.29 14.72
C GLY A 58 19.35 6.89 15.27
N THR A 59 18.09 6.46 15.34
CA THR A 59 17.73 5.03 15.54
C THR A 59 17.45 4.41 14.17
N GLU A 60 18.20 3.37 13.80
CA GLU A 60 17.91 2.60 12.59
C GLU A 60 16.49 2.04 12.66
N ASN A 61 15.71 2.20 11.60
CA ASN A 61 14.39 1.58 11.52
C ASN A 61 14.57 0.06 11.63
N PRO A 62 14.01 -0.62 12.66
CA PRO A 62 14.20 -2.07 12.83
C PRO A 62 13.65 -2.89 11.66
N PHE A 63 12.80 -2.30 10.82
CA PHE A 63 12.23 -2.92 9.63
C PHE A 63 12.90 -2.47 8.32
N GLY A 64 13.93 -1.63 8.39
CA GLY A 64 14.64 -1.10 7.21
C GLY A 64 13.80 -0.12 6.40
N SER A 65 14.12 0.03 5.11
CA SER A 65 13.30 0.84 4.20
C SER A 65 12.06 0.08 3.78
N THR A 66 10.99 0.82 3.46
CA THR A 66 9.75 0.25 2.91
C THR A 66 9.58 0.68 1.47
N LEU A 67 8.98 -0.18 0.65
CA LEU A 67 8.62 0.13 -0.73
C LEU A 67 7.19 0.68 -0.77
N CYS A 68 7.02 1.81 -1.43
CA CYS A 68 5.71 2.42 -1.61
C CYS A 68 5.25 2.29 -3.06
N TYR A 69 4.14 1.60 -3.25
CA TYR A 69 3.45 1.45 -4.53
C TYR A 69 2.22 2.34 -4.54
N GLY A 70 1.98 3.07 -5.62
CA GLY A 70 0.85 3.98 -5.76
C GLY A 70 0.14 3.80 -7.09
N THR A 71 -1.18 3.84 -7.05
CA THR A 71 -2.09 4.06 -8.17
C THR A 71 -2.92 5.32 -7.89
N ASP A 72 -3.77 5.73 -8.82
CA ASP A 72 -4.69 6.87 -8.62
C ASP A 72 -5.62 6.71 -7.40
N GLN A 73 -5.90 5.47 -6.99
CA GLN A 73 -6.89 5.18 -5.95
C GLN A 73 -6.29 4.57 -4.68
N VAL A 74 -5.08 4.01 -4.73
CA VAL A 74 -4.50 3.31 -3.58
C VAL A 74 -3.00 3.57 -3.46
N ILE A 75 -2.52 3.79 -2.23
CA ILE A 75 -1.10 3.78 -1.89
C ILE A 75 -0.84 2.65 -0.89
N VAL A 76 0.15 1.81 -1.16
CA VAL A 76 0.54 0.67 -0.33
C VAL A 76 1.99 0.80 0.08
N GLU A 77 2.24 0.67 1.38
CA GLU A 77 3.58 0.60 1.97
C GLU A 77 3.90 -0.86 2.33
N VAL A 78 4.98 -1.40 1.76
CA VAL A 78 5.40 -2.80 1.89
C VAL A 78 6.79 -2.86 2.54
N MET A 79 6.97 -3.71 3.55
CA MET A 79 8.28 -3.96 4.16
C MET A 79 9.10 -4.87 3.25
N GLU A 80 10.42 -4.65 3.11
CA GLU A 80 11.22 -5.51 2.21
C GLU A 80 11.41 -6.94 2.74
N ASN A 81 11.52 -7.11 4.07
CA ASN A 81 11.89 -8.37 4.71
C ASN A 81 11.06 -8.64 5.98
N PRO A 82 9.97 -9.43 5.94
CA PRO A 82 9.33 -10.05 4.79
C PRO A 82 8.33 -9.08 4.12
N GLN A 83 7.99 -9.29 2.83
CA GLN A 83 7.07 -8.50 1.98
C GLN A 83 5.60 -8.36 2.46
N HIS A 84 5.41 -8.03 3.73
CA HIS A 84 4.14 -7.76 4.37
C HIS A 84 3.77 -6.29 4.22
N ILE A 85 2.46 -6.03 4.31
CA ILE A 85 1.91 -4.69 4.24
C ILE A 85 2.11 -3.98 5.58
N ALA A 86 2.77 -2.82 5.55
CA ALA A 86 2.88 -1.93 6.70
C ALA A 86 1.67 -1.00 6.81
N SER A 87 1.23 -0.43 5.69
CA SER A 87 0.05 0.46 5.65
C SER A 87 -0.58 0.57 4.27
N VAL A 88 -1.85 0.97 4.23
CA VAL A 88 -2.61 1.23 3.00
C VAL A 88 -3.42 2.52 3.14
N ILE A 89 -3.36 3.37 2.11
CA ILE A 89 -4.23 4.54 1.94
C ILE A 89 -5.15 4.26 0.76
N ILE A 90 -6.45 4.45 0.94
CA ILE A 90 -7.46 4.30 -0.12
C ILE A 90 -8.13 5.64 -0.31
N TYR A 91 -8.16 6.14 -1.55
CA TYR A 91 -8.92 7.32 -1.93
C TYR A 91 -10.33 6.88 -2.33
N GLU A 92 -11.34 7.35 -1.62
CA GLU A 92 -12.73 7.04 -1.91
C GLU A 92 -13.27 8.04 -2.95
N THR A 93 -13.84 7.52 -4.04
CA THR A 93 -14.65 8.32 -4.96
C THR A 93 -16.04 8.48 -4.35
N SER A 94 -16.48 9.73 -4.13
CA SER A 94 -17.82 10.06 -3.63
C SER A 94 -18.93 9.66 -4.61
#